data_AF-A0A377Z8B8-F1
#
_entry.id   AF-A0A377Z8B8-F1
#
_cell.length_a   1.000
_cell.length_b   1.000
_cell.length_c   1.000
_cell.angle_alpha   90.00
_cell.angle_beta   90.00
_cell.angle_gamma   90.00
#
_symmetry.space_group_name_H-M   'P 1'
#
loop_
_entity.id
_entity.type
_entity.pdbx_description
1 polymer ?
#
loop_
_entity_poly.entity_id
_entity_poly.type
_entity_poly.pdbx_seq_one_letter_code
_entity_poly.pdbx_strand_id
1 'polypeptide(L)'
;MALTDDGNGVPKGPLAPLLIGILVAVIGASTGPLTGFAMNPARDFGPKLFTWFAGWGNIAMTGGRDIPYFIVPIIAPLLGACLGAAIYRFLIANNLPCHTCVEEENTR
;
A
#
# COMPACT_ATOMS: atom_id res chain seq x y z
N MET A 1 -8.52 -0.91 0.86
CA MET A 1 -9.82 -1.43 0.40
C MET A 1 -10.77 -1.70 1.56
N ALA A 2 -10.44 -2.54 2.54
CA ALA A 2 -11.35 -2.80 3.68
C ALA A 2 -11.92 -1.56 4.41
N LEU A 3 -11.05 -0.56 4.67
CA LEU A 3 -11.44 0.68 5.38
C LEU A 3 -12.24 1.67 4.51
N THR A 4 -12.29 1.45 3.20
CA THR A 4 -13.01 2.30 2.24
C THR A 4 -14.14 1.54 1.56
N ASP A 5 -14.41 0.31 2.02
CA ASP A 5 -15.49 -0.53 1.53
C ASP A 5 -16.67 -0.40 2.49
N ASP A 6 -17.75 0.23 2.01
CA ASP A 6 -18.97 0.48 2.76
C ASP A 6 -19.85 -0.78 2.86
N GLY A 7 -19.62 -1.80 2.03
CA GLY A 7 -20.26 -3.12 2.14
C GLY A 7 -19.61 -4.01 3.20
N ASN A 8 -18.50 -3.57 3.79
CA ASN A 8 -17.75 -4.29 4.82
C ASN A 8 -18.05 -3.72 6.22
N GLY A 9 -19.13 -4.21 6.84
CA GLY A 9 -19.57 -3.76 8.16
C GLY A 9 -20.17 -2.36 8.14
N VAL A 10 -19.98 -1.59 9.22
CA VAL A 10 -20.48 -0.20 9.30
C VAL A 10 -19.60 0.73 8.46
N PRO A 11 -20.18 1.57 7.57
CA PRO A 11 -19.44 2.58 6.82
C PRO A 11 -18.62 3.50 7.72
N LYS A 12 -17.36 3.72 7.37
CA LYS A 12 -16.42 4.51 8.18
C LYS A 12 -16.52 6.01 7.90
N GLY A 13 -17.06 6.38 6.74
CA GLY A 13 -17.30 7.77 6.33
C GLY A 13 -16.08 8.68 6.54
N PRO A 14 -16.21 9.80 7.26
CA PRO A 14 -15.11 10.76 7.45
C PRO A 14 -13.95 10.22 8.30
N LEU A 15 -14.11 9.08 9.00
CA LEU A 15 -13.05 8.46 9.78
C LEU A 15 -12.07 7.64 8.92
N ALA A 16 -12.43 7.30 7.69
CA ALA A 16 -11.59 6.46 6.83
C ALA A 16 -10.16 7.00 6.65
N PRO A 17 -9.91 8.30 6.38
CA PRO A 17 -8.55 8.83 6.26
C PRO A 17 -7.73 8.71 7.55
N LEU A 18 -8.36 8.96 8.71
CA LEU A 18 -7.69 8.83 10.01
C LEU A 18 -7.27 7.38 10.27
N LEU A 19 -8.15 6.42 10.00
CA LEU A 19 -7.87 4.99 10.18
C LEU A 19 -6.77 4.51 9.23
N ILE A 20 -6.72 5.03 8.00
CA ILE A 20 -5.61 4.76 7.07
C ILE A 20 -4.29 5.34 7.62
N GLY A 21 -4.32 6.54 8.20
CA GLY A 21 -3.14 7.14 8.84
C GLY A 21 -2.61 6.31 10.00
N ILE A 22 -3.50 5.85 10.89
CA ILE A 22 -3.15 4.95 12.01
C ILE A 22 -2.59 3.63 11.49
N LEU A 23 -3.19 3.05 10.45
CA LEU A 23 -2.69 1.83 9.82
C LEU A 23 -1.25 2.01 9.32
N VAL A 24 -0.97 3.09 8.59
CA VAL A 24 0.39 3.41 8.12
C VAL A 24 1.35 3.62 9.29
N ALA A 25 0.91 4.28 10.37
CA ALA A 25 1.73 4.49 11.57
C ALA A 25 2.10 3.18 12.25
N VAL A 26 1.16 2.24 12.41
CA VAL A 26 1.41 0.92 13.03
C VAL A 26 2.34 0.08 12.15
N ILE A 27 2.17 0.09 10.82
CA ILE A 27 3.08 -0.59 9.90
C ILE A 27 4.48 0.03 10.00
N GLY A 28 4.58 1.36 10.04
CA GLY A 28 5.85 2.07 10.18
C GLY A 28 6.54 1.77 11.52
N ALA A 29 5.80 1.73 12.62
CA ALA A 29 6.34 1.43 13.95
C ALA A 29 6.86 -0.02 14.05
N SER A 30 6.18 -0.97 13.42
CA SER A 30 6.54 -2.40 13.49
C SER A 30 7.61 -2.83 12.47
N THR A 31 7.59 -2.26 11.26
CA THR A 31 8.45 -2.69 10.14
C THR A 31 9.47 -1.64 9.69
N GLY A 32 9.37 -0.41 10.20
CA GLY A 32 10.25 0.71 9.83
C GLY A 32 11.74 0.44 10.00
N PRO A 33 12.21 -0.21 11.08
CA PRO A 33 13.63 -0.51 11.24
C PRO A 33 14.25 -1.42 10.17
N LEU A 34 13.43 -2.16 9.39
CA LEU A 34 13.93 -3.08 8.38
C LEU A 34 14.25 -2.36 7.05
N THR A 35 13.32 -1.54 6.55
CA THR A 35 13.41 -0.93 5.21
C THR A 35 12.89 0.50 5.13
N GLY A 36 12.59 1.15 6.27
CA GLY A 36 12.02 2.49 6.31
C GLY A 36 10.57 2.56 5.81
N PHE A 37 9.84 1.43 5.82
CA PHE A 37 8.43 1.30 5.42
C PHE A 37 8.10 1.98 4.08
N ALA A 38 8.99 1.84 3.10
CA ALA A 38 8.84 2.41 1.76
C ALA A 38 7.76 1.66 0.95
N MET A 39 6.49 1.91 1.29
CA MET A 39 5.30 1.30 0.68
C MET A 39 4.78 2.08 -0.54
N ASN A 40 5.47 3.14 -0.96
CA ASN A 40 5.05 4.01 -2.04
C ASN A 40 6.26 4.39 -2.92
N PRO A 41 6.26 4.01 -4.21
CA PRO A 41 7.36 4.32 -5.13
C PRO A 41 7.66 5.81 -5.26
N ALA A 42 6.64 6.67 -5.34
CA ALA A 42 6.82 8.12 -5.47
C ALA A 42 7.39 8.75 -4.18
N ARG A 43 6.97 8.25 -3.02
CA ARG A 43 7.45 8.69 -1.69
C ARG A 43 8.94 8.42 -1.47
N ASP A 44 9.49 7.45 -2.20
CA ASP A 44 10.88 7.04 -2.08
C ASP A 44 11.75 7.53 -3.25
N PHE A 45 11.30 7.34 -4.50
CA PHE A 45 12.08 7.70 -5.69
C PHE A 45 12.22 9.21 -5.89
N GLY A 46 11.16 9.99 -5.63
CA GLY A 46 11.19 11.45 -5.78
C GLY A 46 12.29 12.11 -4.94
N PRO A 47 12.31 11.88 -3.61
CA PRO A 47 13.38 12.38 -2.75
C PRO A 47 14.77 11.84 -3.12
N LYS A 48 14.90 10.58 -3.55
CA LYS A 48 16.19 10.02 -4.02
C LYS A 48 16.70 10.71 -5.28
N LEU A 49 15.82 11.03 -6.22
CA LEU A 49 16.19 11.77 -7.42
C LEU A 49 16.64 13.20 -7.08
N PHE A 50 15.93 13.85 -6.16
CA PHE A 50 16.34 15.15 -5.64
C PHE A 50 17.73 15.09 -4.99
N THR A 51 17.98 14.13 -4.10
CA THR A 51 19.29 14.00 -3.43
C THR A 51 20.41 13.64 -4.40
N TRP A 52 20.12 12.85 -5.44
CA TRP A 52 21.05 12.57 -6.53
C TRP A 52 21.51 13.86 -7.22
N PHE A 53 20.56 14.75 -7.56
CA PHE A 53 20.88 16.08 -8.11
C PHE A 53 21.53 17.02 -7.09
N ALA A 54 21.22 16.89 -5.81
CA ALA A 54 21.78 17.70 -4.72
C ALA A 54 23.22 17.32 -4.34
N GLY A 55 23.94 16.59 -5.20
CA GLY A 55 25.36 16.29 -5.05
C GLY A 55 25.68 14.98 -4.33
N TRP A 56 24.69 14.19 -3.92
CA TRP A 56 24.95 12.85 -3.38
C TRP A 56 25.36 11.86 -4.48
N GLY A 57 24.97 12.11 -5.74
CA GLY A 57 25.31 11.26 -6.86
C GLY A 57 24.85 9.81 -6.64
N ASN A 58 25.61 8.84 -7.15
CA ASN A 58 25.17 7.44 -7.24
C ASN A 58 24.79 6.79 -5.90
N ILE A 59 25.33 7.27 -4.76
CA ILE A 59 24.98 6.70 -3.46
C ILE A 59 23.51 6.93 -3.08
N ALA A 60 22.88 7.99 -3.60
CA ALA A 60 21.46 8.26 -3.39
C ALA A 60 20.56 7.15 -3.97
N MET A 61 21.01 6.51 -5.07
CA MET A 61 20.28 5.45 -5.76
C MET A 61 20.69 4.06 -5.28
N THR A 62 21.98 3.83 -5.04
CA THR A 62 22.47 2.49 -4.66
C THR A 62 22.37 2.21 -3.17
N GLY A 63 22.43 3.24 -2.32
CA GLY A 63 22.51 3.08 -0.87
C GLY A 63 23.81 2.40 -0.40
N GLY A 64 24.87 2.43 -1.23
CA GLY A 64 26.14 1.78 -0.93
C GLY A 64 26.11 0.26 -1.02
N ARG A 65 25.16 -0.31 -1.78
CA ARG A 65 25.04 -1.75 -2.04
C ARG A 65 25.42 -2.06 -3.49
N ASP A 66 25.86 -3.29 -3.75
CA ASP A 66 26.19 -3.77 -5.09
C ASP A 66 24.96 -3.76 -6.01
N ILE A 67 23.81 -4.17 -5.46
CA ILE A 67 22.51 -4.09 -6.13
C ILE A 67 21.90 -2.73 -5.79
N PRO A 68 21.48 -1.93 -6.78
CA PRO A 68 20.96 -0.60 -6.52
C PRO A 68 19.64 -0.66 -5.75
N TYR A 69 19.64 -0.15 -4.52
CA TYR A 69 18.54 -0.32 -3.59
C TYR A 69 17.24 0.37 -4.04
N PHE A 70 17.29 1.42 -4.87
CA PHE A 70 16.10 2.12 -5.36
C PHE A 70 15.09 1.21 -6.08
N ILE A 71 15.51 0.05 -6.60
CA ILE A 71 14.62 -0.91 -7.27
C ILE A 71 13.63 -1.52 -6.27
N VAL A 72 14.06 -1.78 -5.02
CA VAL A 72 13.23 -2.47 -4.02
C VAL A 72 12.00 -1.62 -3.66
N PRO A 73 12.12 -0.33 -3.27
CA PRO A 73 10.98 0.55 -3.01
C PRO A 73 10.08 0.86 -4.22
N ILE A 74 10.48 0.49 -5.44
CA ILE A 74 9.64 0.65 -6.62
C ILE A 74 8.87 -0.64 -6.89
N ILE A 75 9.59 -1.76 -7.08
CA ILE A 75 8.98 -3.02 -7.51
C ILE A 75 8.19 -3.68 -6.39
N ALA A 76 8.74 -3.73 -5.17
CA ALA A 76 8.09 -4.46 -4.08
C ALA A 76 6.73 -3.84 -3.68
N PRO A 77 6.58 -2.50 -3.59
CA PRO A 77 5.28 -1.91 -3.31
C PRO A 77 4.24 -2.11 -4.41
N LEU A 78 4.64 -2.08 -5.68
CA LEU A 78 3.72 -2.33 -6.80
C LEU A 78 3.16 -3.76 -6.75
N LEU A 79 4.06 -4.74 -6.63
CA LEU A 79 3.66 -6.15 -6.52
C LEU A 79 2.84 -6.40 -5.24
N GLY A 80 3.27 -5.83 -4.11
CA GLY A 80 2.57 -5.95 -2.83
C GLY A 80 1.18 -5.33 -2.86
N ALA A 81 0.99 -4.17 -3.50
CA ALA A 81 -0.31 -3.53 -3.64
C ALA A 81 -1.26 -4.35 -4.52
N CYS A 82 -0.78 -4.86 -5.67
CA CYS A 82 -1.57 -5.73 -6.54
C CYS A 82 -1.97 -7.03 -5.82
N LEU A 83 -1.03 -7.68 -5.13
CA LEU A 83 -1.29 -8.91 -4.39
C LEU A 83 -2.25 -8.67 -3.23
N GLY A 84 -2.01 -7.66 -2.40
CA GLY A 84 -2.90 -7.29 -1.31
C GLY A 84 -4.30 -6.95 -1.80
N ALA A 85 -4.41 -6.35 -2.99
CA ALA A 85 -5.69 -6.08 -3.59
C ALA A 85 -6.44 -7.35 -4.03
N ALA A 86 -5.73 -8.26 -4.71
CA ALA A 86 -6.29 -9.56 -5.08
C ALA A 86 -6.75 -10.33 -3.84
N ILE A 87 -5.92 -10.40 -2.80
CA ILE A 87 -6.24 -11.08 -1.53
C ILE A 87 -7.54 -10.53 -0.93
N TYR A 88 -7.68 -9.20 -0.84
CA TYR A 88 -8.91 -8.61 -0.32
C TYR A 88 -10.14 -8.98 -1.16
N ARG A 89 -10.03 -8.91 -2.49
CA ARG A 89 -11.14 -9.24 -3.40
C ARG A 89 -11.59 -10.69 -3.23
N PHE A 90 -10.65 -11.62 -3.33
CA PHE A 90 -10.97 -13.05 -3.32
C PHE A 90 -11.35 -13.60 -1.94
N LEU A 91 -10.66 -13.16 -0.88
CA LEU A 91 -10.86 -13.73 0.45
C LEU A 91 -11.91 -12.99 1.28
N ILE A 92 -12.07 -11.68 1.07
CA ILE A 92 -12.99 -10.86 1.88
C ILE A 92 -14.18 -10.41 1.05
N ALA A 93 -13.95 -9.64 -0.03
CA ALA A 93 -15.02 -8.96 -0.75
C ALA A 93 -16.08 -9.93 -1.32
N ASN A 94 -15.65 -11.06 -1.89
CA ASN A 94 -16.54 -12.09 -2.41
C ASN A 94 -17.41 -12.77 -1.33
N ASN A 95 -17.05 -12.64 -0.06
CA ASN A 95 -17.78 -13.23 1.08
C ASN A 95 -18.58 -12.17 1.86
N LEU A 96 -18.72 -10.95 1.34
CA LEU A 96 -19.52 -9.90 1.97
C LEU A 96 -21.00 -10.03 1.59
N PRO A 97 -21.93 -9.79 2.53
CA PRO A 97 -23.37 -9.93 2.30
C PRO A 97 -23.92 -8.94 1.25
N CYS A 98 -23.20 -7.83 1.02
CA CYS A 98 -23.57 -6.82 0.03
C CYS A 98 -23.41 -7.30 -1.43
N HIS A 99 -22.54 -8.29 -1.71
CA HIS A 99 -22.41 -8.85 -3.07
C HIS A 99 -23.49 -9.91 -3.38
N THR A 100 -23.98 -10.64 -2.37
CA THR A 100 -25.11 -11.59 -2.51
C THR A 100 -26.43 -10.90 -2.86
N CYS A 101 -26.64 -9.64 -2.45
CA CYS A 101 -27.87 -8.92 -2.75
C CYS A 101 -28.10 -8.68 -4.25
N VAL A 102 -27.04 -8.53 -5.04
CA VAL A 102 -27.14 -8.30 -6.50
C VAL A 102 -27.34 -9.61 -7.26
N GLU A 103 -26.77 -10.73 -6.79
CA GLU A 103 -26.96 -12.03 -7.45
C GLU A 103 -28.35 -12.63 -7.20
N GLU A 104 -28.95 -12.46 -6.02
CA GLU A 104 -30.30 -12.97 -5.75
C GLU A 104 -31.39 -12.24 -6.54
N GLU A 105 -31.19 -10.96 -6.88
CA GLU A 105 -32.14 -10.16 -7.67
C GLU A 105 -32.02 -10.45 -9.18
N ASN A 106 -30.83 -10.83 -9.67
CA ASN A 106 -30.59 -11.15 -11.08
C ASN A 106 -30.87 -12.63 -11.45
N THR A 107 -31.27 -13.46 -10.47
CA THR A 107 -31.59 -14.88 -10.67
C THR A 107 -33.09 -15.19 -10.50
N ARG A 108 -33.94 -14.16 -10.34
CA ARG A 108 -35.41 -14.28 -10.30
C ARG A 108 -36.08 -13.65 -11.51
#